data_AF-A0A182JZ41-F1
#
_entry.id   AF-A0A182JZ41-F1
#
_cell.length_a   1.000
_cell.length_b   1.000
_cell.length_c   1.000
_cell.angle_alpha   90.00
_cell.angle_beta   90.00
_cell.angle_gamma   90.00
#
_symmetry.space_group_name_H-M   'P 1'
#
loop_
_entity.id
_entity.type
_entity.pdbx_description
1 polymer ?
#
loop_
_entity_poly.entity_id
_entity_poly.type
_entity_poly.pdbx_seq_one_letter_code
_entity_poly.pdbx_strand_id
1 'polypeptide(L)'
;MSNERASYPSSTKPYQQPRPQDTTEHDAVNNRFIERQEPEVAYCLSCRTEFTLSLPNDIIQHYMNRRHVPCCRCLYCNGPMYRYRDGREQMQYYHDCHRSKRRLDPSL
;
A
#
# COMPACT_ATOMS: atom_id res chain seq x y z
N MET A 1 27.92 26.33 -61.67
CA MET A 1 27.63 25.28 -60.68
C MET A 1 26.34 25.68 -59.98
N SER A 2 25.30 24.91 -60.27
CA SER A 2 23.92 25.08 -59.82
C SER A 2 23.81 24.90 -58.31
N ASN A 3 22.94 25.69 -57.66
CA ASN A 3 21.90 25.13 -56.80
C ASN A 3 20.94 26.24 -56.36
N GLU A 4 19.82 26.27 -57.07
CA GLU A 4 18.57 26.90 -56.69
C GLU A 4 18.04 26.19 -55.44
N ARG A 5 17.84 26.94 -54.34
CA ARG A 5 17.30 26.37 -53.11
C ARG A 5 15.86 26.81 -52.92
N ALA A 6 15.01 25.79 -52.90
CA ALA A 6 13.56 25.82 -52.97
C ALA A 6 12.86 26.66 -51.90
N SER A 7 11.75 27.26 -52.33
CA SER A 7 10.66 27.79 -51.52
C SER A 7 9.99 26.70 -50.68
N TYR A 8 9.74 27.00 -49.41
CA TYR A 8 8.71 26.33 -48.60
C TYR A 8 7.85 27.42 -47.94
N PRO A 9 6.52 27.42 -48.12
CA PRO A 9 5.66 28.30 -47.35
C PRO A 9 5.57 27.81 -45.90
N SER A 10 5.97 28.69 -44.98
CA SER A 10 5.84 28.54 -43.54
C SER A 10 4.35 28.52 -43.17
N SER A 11 3.79 27.33 -42.94
CA SER A 11 2.41 27.17 -42.49
C SER A 11 2.39 27.23 -40.96
N THR A 12 2.26 28.44 -40.40
CA THR A 12 2.02 28.64 -38.97
C THR A 12 0.58 28.29 -38.64
N LYS A 13 0.31 27.03 -38.30
CA LYS A 13 -0.88 26.67 -37.52
C LYS A 13 -0.55 26.89 -36.03
N PRO A 14 -1.30 27.71 -35.28
CA PRO A 14 -1.14 27.77 -33.84
C PRO A 14 -1.66 26.46 -33.24
N TYR A 15 -0.73 25.59 -32.83
CA TYR A 15 -1.03 24.55 -31.86
C TYR A 15 -1.41 25.24 -30.55
N GLN A 16 -2.72 25.30 -30.28
CA GLN A 16 -3.21 25.58 -28.94
C GLN A 16 -2.72 24.44 -28.04
N GLN A 17 -1.66 24.69 -27.27
CA GLN A 17 -1.32 23.85 -26.14
C GLN A 17 -2.55 23.83 -25.20
N PRO A 18 -3.03 22.64 -24.77
CA PRO A 18 -3.87 22.58 -23.60
C PRO A 18 -3.08 23.24 -22.46
N ARG A 19 -3.61 24.34 -21.92
CA ARG A 19 -3.06 24.97 -20.73
C ARG A 19 -2.85 23.88 -19.66
N PRO A 20 -1.73 23.86 -18.93
CA PRO A 20 -1.70 23.12 -17.68
C PRO A 20 -2.80 23.75 -16.82
N GLN A 21 -3.92 23.04 -16.66
CA GLN A 21 -4.86 23.36 -15.61
C GLN A 21 -4.09 23.20 -14.32
N ASP A 22 -4.00 24.30 -13.58
CA ASP A 22 -3.40 24.37 -12.26
C ASP A 22 -3.87 23.16 -11.44
N THR A 23 -2.95 22.29 -11.05
CA THR A 23 -3.24 21.22 -10.11
C THR A 23 -3.71 21.87 -8.82
N THR A 24 -4.98 21.70 -8.48
CA THR A 24 -5.57 22.30 -7.27
C THR A 24 -5.33 21.40 -6.07
N GLU A 25 -5.38 21.95 -4.86
CA GLU A 25 -5.31 21.21 -3.58
C GLU A 25 -6.28 20.00 -3.52
N HIS A 26 -7.37 20.06 -4.27
CA HIS A 26 -8.39 19.01 -4.34
C HIS A 26 -8.02 17.82 -5.24
N ASP A 27 -6.94 17.90 -6.04
CA ASP A 27 -6.44 16.78 -6.85
C ASP A 27 -5.71 15.70 -6.01
N ALA A 28 -5.46 15.98 -4.73
CA ALA A 28 -4.85 15.05 -3.78
C ALA A 28 -5.74 13.84 -3.45
N VAL A 29 -7.05 13.93 -3.72
CA VAL A 29 -8.01 12.81 -3.65
C VAL A 29 -8.30 12.26 -5.04
N ASN A 30 -7.25 11.86 -5.75
CA ASN A 30 -7.42 11.19 -7.02
C ASN A 30 -7.97 9.77 -6.78
N ASN A 31 -9.28 9.60 -7.00
CA ASN A 31 -10.02 8.33 -6.87
C ASN A 31 -9.41 7.17 -7.68
N ARG A 32 -8.47 7.42 -8.59
CA ARG A 32 -7.73 6.37 -9.33
C ARG A 32 -6.87 5.45 -8.46
N PHE A 33 -6.60 5.83 -7.20
CA PHE A 33 -5.82 5.02 -6.25
C PHE A 33 -6.66 4.26 -5.22
N ILE A 34 -7.99 4.44 -5.24
CA ILE A 34 -8.92 3.61 -4.47
C ILE A 34 -9.40 2.51 -5.42
N GLU A 35 -8.48 1.68 -5.93
CA GLU A 35 -8.89 0.34 -6.31
C GLU A 35 -9.40 -0.30 -5.02
N ARG A 36 -10.72 -0.44 -4.90
CA ARG A 36 -11.34 -1.20 -3.83
C ARG A 36 -10.81 -2.61 -3.94
N GLN A 37 -9.77 -2.92 -3.17
CA GLN A 37 -9.29 -4.26 -3.01
C GLN A 37 -10.47 -5.05 -2.41
N GLU A 38 -10.93 -6.07 -3.13
CA GLU A 38 -11.99 -6.91 -2.61
C GLU A 38 -11.53 -7.50 -1.27
N PRO A 39 -12.39 -7.51 -0.24
CA PRO A 39 -12.02 -8.06 1.06
C PRO A 39 -11.56 -9.51 0.90
N GLU A 40 -10.29 -9.77 1.18
CA GLU A 40 -9.76 -11.14 1.19
C GLU A 40 -9.97 -11.77 2.58
N VAL A 41 -9.94 -13.10 2.66
CA VAL A 41 -9.94 -13.82 3.94
C VAL A 41 -8.51 -14.25 4.23
N ALA A 42 -8.02 -13.89 5.43
CA ALA A 42 -6.73 -14.31 5.93
C ALA A 42 -6.90 -15.28 7.09
N TYR A 43 -5.95 -16.21 7.25
CA TYR A 43 -5.97 -17.24 8.29
C TYR A 43 -4.79 -17.08 9.25
N CYS A 44 -5.08 -16.78 10.52
CA CYS A 44 -4.03 -16.67 11.53
C CYS A 44 -3.54 -18.05 11.99
N LEU A 45 -2.23 -18.31 11.88
CA LEU A 45 -1.66 -19.60 12.29
C LEU A 45 -1.47 -19.75 13.81
N SER A 46 -1.57 -18.65 14.57
CA SER A 46 -1.45 -18.74 16.02
C SER A 46 -2.77 -19.06 16.72
N CYS A 47 -3.88 -18.41 16.33
CA CYS A 47 -5.18 -18.64 16.96
C CYS A 47 -6.11 -19.51 16.11
N ARG A 48 -5.67 -19.91 14.91
CA ARG A 48 -6.39 -20.80 13.98
C ARG A 48 -7.74 -20.25 13.52
N THR A 49 -7.88 -18.93 13.46
CA THR A 49 -9.11 -18.28 13.04
C THR A 49 -8.91 -17.39 11.83
N GLU A 50 -9.94 -17.34 11.01
CA GLU A 50 -10.03 -16.44 9.87
C GLU A 50 -10.34 -15.00 10.31
N PHE A 51 -9.90 -14.04 9.51
CA PHE A 51 -10.22 -12.64 9.65
C PHE A 51 -10.24 -11.97 8.27
N THR A 52 -11.02 -10.90 8.14
CA THR A 52 -11.07 -10.10 6.92
C THR A 52 -9.76 -9.35 6.73
N LEU A 53 -9.26 -9.32 5.50
CA LEU A 53 -8.09 -8.58 5.08
C LEU A 53 -8.51 -7.61 3.96
N SER A 54 -9.18 -6.53 4.36
CA SER A 54 -9.57 -5.45 3.46
C SER A 54 -8.64 -4.25 3.57
N LEU A 55 -8.18 -3.98 4.80
CA LEU A 55 -7.28 -2.88 5.13
C LEU A 55 -6.17 -3.38 6.05
N PRO A 56 -4.99 -2.73 6.07
CA PRO A 56 -3.93 -3.03 7.03
C PRO A 56 -4.40 -2.98 8.49
N ASN A 57 -5.40 -2.14 8.79
CA ASN A 57 -6.00 -2.03 10.11
C ASN A 57 -6.66 -3.32 10.58
N ASP A 58 -7.19 -4.16 9.67
CA ASP A 58 -7.85 -5.41 10.06
C ASP A 58 -6.87 -6.39 10.70
N ILE A 59 -5.63 -6.44 10.18
CA ILE A 59 -4.55 -7.25 10.76
C ILE A 59 -4.24 -6.75 12.17
N ILE A 60 -4.10 -5.42 12.34
CA ILE A 60 -3.79 -4.82 13.64
C ILE A 60 -4.89 -5.17 14.65
N GLN A 61 -6.16 -4.97 14.28
CA GLN A 61 -7.31 -5.29 15.13
C GLN A 61 -7.35 -6.78 15.50
N HIS A 62 -7.06 -7.67 14.54
CA HIS A 62 -7.00 -9.10 14.81
C HIS A 62 -6.01 -9.44 15.92
N TYR A 63 -4.77 -8.93 15.82
CA TYR A 63 -3.70 -9.19 16.80
C TYR A 63 -3.83 -8.41 18.11
N MET A 64 -4.69 -7.39 18.17
CA MET A 64 -5.01 -6.69 19.42
C MET A 64 -6.13 -7.38 20.23
N ASN A 65 -7.10 -8.00 19.55
CA ASN A 65 -8.31 -8.49 20.21
C ASN A 65 -8.19 -9.91 20.73
N ARG A 66 -7.14 -10.64 20.37
CA ARG A 66 -6.92 -12.04 20.77
C ARG A 66 -5.48 -12.23 21.24
N ARG A 67 -5.26 -13.28 22.02
CA ARG A 67 -3.91 -13.70 22.41
C ARG A 67 -3.32 -14.57 21.30
N HIS A 68 -2.06 -14.30 20.96
CA HIS A 68 -1.31 -15.04 19.96
C HIS A 68 0.07 -15.41 20.48
N VAL A 69 0.52 -16.61 20.12
CA VAL A 69 1.88 -17.09 20.35
C VAL A 69 2.78 -16.54 19.23
N PRO A 70 3.84 -15.78 19.56
CA PRO A 70 4.79 -15.29 18.57
C PRO A 70 5.56 -16.44 17.90
N CYS A 71 5.85 -16.32 16.61
CA CYS A 71 6.65 -17.32 15.88
C CYS A 71 8.15 -16.98 15.85
N CYS A 72 8.49 -15.70 15.91
CA CYS A 72 9.86 -15.20 15.91
C CYS A 72 9.92 -13.78 16.50
N ARG A 73 11.09 -13.15 16.43
CA ARG A 73 11.31 -11.81 16.97
C ARG A 73 11.76 -10.84 15.88
N CYS A 74 11.29 -9.60 15.98
CA CYS A 74 11.67 -8.53 15.06
C CYS A 74 13.14 -8.16 15.26
N LEU A 75 13.91 -8.14 14.18
CA LEU A 75 15.35 -7.84 14.23
C LEU A 75 15.66 -6.42 14.74
N TYR A 76 14.73 -5.48 14.62
CA TYR A 76 14.96 -4.07 14.93
C TYR A 76 14.59 -3.66 16.35
N CYS A 77 13.49 -4.19 16.88
CA CYS A 77 13.00 -3.83 18.22
C CYS A 77 12.99 -5.03 19.19
N ASN A 78 13.40 -6.21 18.71
CA ASN A 78 13.30 -7.46 19.42
C ASN A 78 11.86 -7.78 19.88
N GLY A 79 10.84 -7.26 19.22
CA GLY A 79 9.43 -7.46 19.56
C GLY A 79 8.84 -8.76 19.02
N PRO A 80 7.66 -9.20 19.48
CA PRO A 80 7.00 -10.41 19.01
C PRO A 80 6.53 -10.25 17.55
N MET A 81 6.79 -11.26 16.73
CA MET A 81 6.26 -11.36 15.36
C MET A 81 5.28 -12.51 15.24
N TYR A 82 4.27 -12.32 14.40
CA TYR A 82 3.21 -13.28 14.16
C TYR A 82 3.10 -13.61 12.68
N ARG A 83 2.41 -14.71 12.37
CA ARG A 83 2.32 -15.24 11.01
C ARG A 83 0.88 -15.61 10.66
N TYR A 84 0.48 -15.29 9.43
CA TYR A 84 -0.85 -15.59 8.89
C TYR A 84 -0.76 -15.93 7.40
N ARG A 85 -1.71 -16.71 6.89
CA ARG A 85 -1.87 -16.95 5.45
C ARG A 85 -2.82 -15.92 4.87
N ASP A 86 -2.47 -15.30 3.75
CA ASP A 86 -3.40 -14.42 3.02
C ASP A 86 -4.38 -15.21 2.14
N GLY A 87 -5.24 -14.50 1.40
CA GLY A 87 -6.24 -15.12 0.51
C GLY A 87 -5.63 -15.92 -0.65
N ARG A 88 -4.33 -15.81 -0.88
CA ARG A 88 -3.56 -16.55 -1.90
C ARG A 88 -2.72 -17.67 -1.28
N GLU A 89 -3.00 -18.02 -0.03
CA GLU A 89 -2.27 -18.99 0.77
C GLU A 89 -0.78 -18.65 1.00
N GLN A 90 -0.36 -17.42 0.73
CA GLN A 90 1.02 -17.00 0.96
C GLN A 90 1.27 -16.73 2.44
N MET A 91 2.46 -17.10 2.90
CA MET A 91 2.86 -16.90 4.29
C MET A 91 3.27 -15.44 4.50
N GLN A 92 2.51 -14.72 5.32
CA GLN A 92 2.76 -13.33 5.68
C GLN A 92 3.16 -13.20 7.16
N TYR A 93 3.87 -12.11 7.46
CA TYR A 93 4.33 -11.80 8.81
C TYR A 93 3.77 -10.45 9.26
N TYR A 94 3.28 -10.40 10.50
CA TYR A 94 2.79 -9.19 11.12
C TYR A 94 3.59 -8.87 12.39
N HIS A 95 3.90 -7.59 12.56
CA HIS A 95 4.56 -7.05 13.74
C HIS A 95 4.31 -5.53 13.85
N ASP A 96 4.14 -5.03 15.07
CA ASP A 96 4.06 -3.60 15.35
C ASP A 96 5.28 -3.13 16.17
N CYS A 97 6.25 -2.53 15.47
CA CYS A 97 7.47 -1.99 16.08
C CYS A 97 7.18 -0.87 17.10
N HIS A 98 6.18 -0.03 16.81
CA HIS A 98 5.89 1.15 17.64
C HIS A 98 5.32 0.73 18.98
N ARG A 99 4.33 -0.18 18.96
CA ARG A 99 3.74 -0.75 20.16
C ARG A 99 4.76 -1.52 20.98
N SER A 100 5.58 -2.34 20.33
CA SER A 100 6.57 -3.16 21.02
C SER A 100 7.64 -2.32 21.72
N LYS A 101 8.18 -1.28 21.05
CA LYS A 101 9.13 -0.35 21.66
C LYS A 101 8.56 0.38 22.87
N ARG A 102 7.26 0.70 22.84
CA ARG A 102 6.55 1.35 23.94
C ARG A 102 6.01 0.37 24.99
N ARG A 103 6.26 -0.93 24.84
CA ARG A 103 5.75 -2.00 25.73
C ARG A 103 4.22 -1.93 25.91
N LEU A 104 3.51 -1.60 24.84
CA LEU A 104 2.04 -1.50 24.81
C LEU A 104 1.37 -2.84 24.45
N ASP A 105 2.17 -3.87 24.21
CA ASP A 105 1.66 -5.22 24.03
C ASP A 105 1.30 -5.77 25.41
N PRO A 106 0.09 -6.33 25.60
CA PRO A 106 -0.30 -6.93 26.87
C PRO A 106 0.71 -8.02 27.24
N SER A 107 1.31 -7.89 28.42
CA SER A 107 2.21 -8.90 28.97
C SER A 107 1.51 -10.26 29.00
N LEU A 108 2.16 -11.26 28.39
CA LEU A 108 1.72 -12.65 28.29
C LEU A 108 1.23 -13.22 29.63
#